data_AF-A0A959M9W8-F1
#
_entry.id   AF-A0A959M9W8-F1
#
_cell.length_a   1.000
_cell.length_b   1.000
_cell.length_c   1.000
_cell.angle_alpha   90.00
_cell.angle_beta   90.00
_cell.angle_gamma   90.00
#
_symmetry.space_group_name_H-M   'P 1'
#
loop_
_entity.id
_entity.type
_entity.pdbx_description
1 polymer ?
#
loop_
_entity_poly.entity_id
_entity_poly.type
_entity_poly.pdbx_seq_one_letter_code
_entity_poly.pdbx_strand_id
1 'polypeptide(L)'
;MKSFLLFLTLSFFYSVESFSKNIPGSGDVGNTQTPDETFKVELYFTEAINNIRHIADQVLVRYNNNYSAAVDWDDAEEINNWDENIVINRGGTRLAIESRPLIIERDTIPLFMNNMRTYDYEFEFTPS
;
A
#
# COMPACT_ATOMS: atom_id res chain seq x y z
N MET A 1 8.91 -7.73 41.26
CA MET A 1 8.01 -7.41 40.13
C MET A 1 8.77 -7.68 38.84
N LYS A 2 8.28 -8.60 37.99
CA LYS A 2 8.76 -8.78 36.62
C LYS A 2 7.59 -8.45 35.71
N SER A 3 7.65 -7.30 35.05
CA SER A 3 6.70 -6.98 33.98
C SER A 3 7.12 -7.76 32.74
N PHE A 4 6.17 -8.48 32.14
CA PHE A 4 6.37 -9.22 30.90
C PHE A 4 5.77 -8.35 29.78
N LEU A 5 6.59 -7.91 28.82
CA LEU A 5 6.07 -7.30 27.60
C LEU A 5 5.60 -8.42 26.67
N LEU A 6 4.33 -8.39 26.32
CA LEU A 6 3.75 -9.23 25.28
C LEU A 6 3.75 -8.41 23.98
N PHE A 7 4.62 -8.75 23.03
CA PHE A 7 4.56 -8.19 21.68
C PHE A 7 3.56 -9.00 20.87
N LEU A 8 2.42 -8.38 20.54
CA LEU A 8 1.45 -8.92 19.60
C LEU A 8 1.81 -8.38 18.22
N THR A 9 2.46 -9.18 17.38
CA THR A 9 2.71 -8.81 15.99
C THR A 9 1.41 -9.00 15.20
N LEU A 10 0.74 -7.91 14.85
CA LEU A 10 -0.44 -7.93 14.00
C LEU A 10 0.02 -7.92 12.54
N SER A 11 0.14 -9.10 11.92
CA SER A 11 0.39 -9.22 10.48
C SER A 11 -0.92 -8.94 9.74
N PHE A 12 -1.09 -7.74 9.20
CA PHE A 12 -2.17 -7.48 8.24
C PHE A 12 -1.75 -8.03 6.86
N PHE A 13 -2.22 -9.22 6.52
CA PHE A 13 -2.31 -9.63 5.13
C PHE A 13 -3.62 -9.06 4.57
N TYR A 14 -3.57 -7.98 3.80
CA TYR A 14 -4.68 -7.64 2.93
C TYR A 14 -4.61 -8.57 1.71
N SER A 15 -5.31 -9.71 1.79
CA SER A 15 -5.73 -10.42 0.59
C SER A 15 -6.85 -9.60 -0.05
N VAL A 16 -6.63 -9.05 -1.24
CA VAL A 16 -7.71 -8.51 -2.04
C VAL A 16 -8.43 -9.70 -2.67
N GLU A 17 -9.36 -10.31 -1.94
CA GLU A 17 -10.30 -11.24 -2.56
C GLU A 17 -11.32 -10.40 -3.33
N SER A 18 -11.36 -10.56 -4.66
CA SER A 18 -12.37 -9.95 -5.51
C SER A 18 -13.76 -10.44 -5.07
N PHE A 19 -14.53 -9.58 -4.38
CA PHE A 19 -15.87 -9.91 -3.92
C PHE A 19 -16.87 -9.72 -5.08
N SER A 20 -17.11 -10.76 -5.88
CA SER A 20 -18.23 -10.75 -6.83
C SER A 20 -19.53 -11.05 -6.10
N LYS A 21 -20.39 -10.04 -5.94
CA LYS A 21 -21.76 -10.24 -5.46
C LYS A 21 -22.61 -10.82 -6.60
N ASN A 22 -22.69 -12.15 -6.68
CA ASN A 22 -23.62 -12.82 -7.59
C ASN A 22 -25.08 -12.53 -7.16
N ILE A 23 -25.73 -11.58 -7.83
CA ILE A 23 -27.19 -11.37 -7.71
C ILE A 23 -27.87 -12.39 -8.63
N PRO A 24 -28.75 -13.28 -8.11
CA PRO A 24 -29.48 -14.23 -8.95
C PRO A 24 -30.33 -13.48 -9.98
N GLY A 25 -30.02 -13.66 -11.26
CA GLY A 25 -30.75 -13.05 -12.39
C GLY A 25 -30.00 -11.94 -13.14
N SER A 26 -28.82 -11.53 -12.69
CA SER A 26 -27.90 -10.76 -13.53
C SER A 26 -27.07 -11.75 -14.32
N GLY A 27 -27.26 -11.80 -15.65
CA GLY A 27 -26.44 -12.63 -16.51
C GLY A 27 -24.98 -12.28 -16.31
N ASP A 28 -24.22 -13.22 -15.76
CA ASP A 28 -22.77 -13.15 -15.68
C ASP A 28 -22.24 -13.36 -17.11
N VAL A 29 -22.31 -12.29 -17.91
CA VAL A 29 -21.52 -12.18 -19.13
C VAL A 29 -20.12 -11.97 -18.61
N GLY A 30 -19.41 -13.08 -18.38
CA GLY A 30 -18.12 -13.15 -17.69
C GLY A 30 -17.36 -11.84 -17.80
N ASN A 31 -17.47 -11.03 -16.74
CA ASN A 31 -16.78 -9.76 -16.70
C ASN A 31 -15.32 -10.15 -16.57
N THR A 32 -14.58 -10.12 -17.68
CA THR A 32 -13.13 -10.19 -17.67
C THR A 32 -12.65 -8.92 -16.99
N GLN A 33 -12.76 -8.88 -15.66
CA GLN A 33 -12.17 -7.83 -14.86
C GLN A 33 -10.69 -7.92 -15.18
N THR A 34 -10.17 -6.93 -15.89
CA THR A 34 -8.73 -6.80 -16.07
C THR A 34 -8.15 -6.82 -14.66
N PRO A 35 -7.22 -7.75 -14.36
CA PRO A 35 -6.53 -7.73 -13.09
C PRO A 35 -5.94 -6.35 -12.86
N ASP A 36 -5.97 -5.86 -11.63
CA ASP A 36 -5.33 -4.60 -11.30
C ASP A 36 -3.83 -4.72 -11.59
N GLU A 37 -3.29 -3.80 -12.37
CA GLU A 37 -1.84 -3.60 -12.41
C GLU A 37 -1.46 -2.95 -11.08
N THR A 38 -0.39 -3.40 -10.44
CA THR A 38 0.01 -2.84 -9.14
C THR A 38 1.43 -2.32 -9.17
N PHE A 39 1.68 -1.31 -8.33
CA PHE A 39 3.01 -0.79 -8.07
C PHE A 39 3.18 -0.67 -6.56
N LYS A 40 3.96 -1.57 -5.99
CA LYS A 40 4.28 -1.55 -4.56
C LYS A 40 5.60 -0.82 -4.33
N VAL A 41 5.61 0.06 -3.34
CA VAL A 41 6.80 0.73 -2.84
C VAL A 41 7.06 0.25 -1.43
N GLU A 42 8.22 -0.34 -1.20
CA GLU A 42 8.65 -0.78 0.12
C GLU A 42 9.90 0.01 0.52
N LEU A 43 9.92 0.48 1.76
CA LEU A 43 11.08 1.09 2.39
C LEU A 43 11.70 0.06 3.33
N TYR A 44 13.00 -0.14 3.21
CA TYR A 44 13.78 -1.00 4.09
C TYR A 44 14.84 -0.22 4.82
N PHE A 45 15.28 -0.75 5.96
CA PHE A 45 16.51 -0.35 6.63
C PHE A 45 17.28 -1.58 7.06
N THR A 46 18.60 -1.44 7.19
CA THR A 46 19.47 -2.51 7.69
C THR A 46 20.01 -2.16 9.06
N GLU A 47 19.79 -3.05 10.04
CA GLU A 47 20.34 -2.89 11.38
C GLU A 47 21.85 -3.11 11.39
N ALA A 48 22.62 -2.15 11.90
CA ALA A 48 24.09 -2.22 11.91
C ALA A 48 24.66 -3.38 12.77
N ILE A 49 23.94 -3.81 13.80
CA ILE A 49 24.45 -4.77 14.79
C ILE A 49 24.46 -6.21 14.23
N ASN A 50 23.44 -6.59 13.49
CA ASN A 50 23.21 -7.95 13.02
C ASN A 50 23.14 -8.05 11.48
N ASN A 51 23.23 -6.91 10.78
CA ASN A 51 23.10 -6.80 9.33
C ASN A 51 21.80 -7.42 8.80
N ILE A 52 20.72 -7.30 9.56
CA ILE A 52 19.38 -7.76 9.18
C ILE A 52 18.63 -6.61 8.51
N ARG A 53 18.06 -6.90 7.33
CA ARG A 53 17.20 -5.98 6.57
C ARG A 53 15.76 -6.13 7.04
N HIS A 54 15.14 -5.02 7.43
CA HIS A 54 13.75 -4.95 7.90
C HIS A 54 12.94 -4.05 6.98
N ILE A 55 11.66 -4.37 6.80
CA ILE A 55 10.70 -3.44 6.19
C ILE A 55 10.42 -2.35 7.23
N ALA A 56 10.70 -1.10 6.88
CA ALA A 56 10.24 0.05 7.64
C ALA A 56 8.74 0.25 7.43
N ASP A 57 8.32 0.35 6.17
CA ASP A 57 6.95 0.61 5.79
C ASP A 57 6.71 0.36 4.28
N GLN A 58 5.45 0.39 3.83
CA GLN A 58 5.07 0.16 2.44
C GLN A 58 3.80 0.91 2.01
N VAL A 59 3.73 1.25 0.73
CA VAL A 59 2.50 1.73 0.07
C VAL A 59 2.21 0.92 -1.20
N LEU A 60 0.93 0.89 -1.59
CA LEU A 60 0.47 0.18 -2.78
C LEU A 60 -0.32 1.11 -3.69
N VAL A 61 0.03 1.15 -4.98
CA VAL A 61 -0.83 1.73 -6.01
C VAL A 61 -1.43 0.62 -6.84
N ARG A 62 -2.72 0.72 -7.15
CA ARG A 62 -3.46 -0.20 -8.01
C ARG A 62 -4.00 0.58 -9.21
N TYR A 63 -3.91 0.00 -10.38
CA TYR A 63 -4.35 0.62 -11.63
C TYR A 63 -5.40 -0.24 -12.32
N ASN A 64 -6.52 0.39 -12.62
CA ASN A 64 -7.63 -0.20 -13.36
C ASN A 64 -8.45 0.90 -14.02
N ASN A 65 -8.98 0.67 -15.22
CA ASN A 65 -9.89 1.63 -15.87
C ASN A 65 -11.18 1.89 -15.08
N ASN A 66 -11.51 1.05 -14.10
CA ASN A 66 -12.67 1.23 -13.22
C ASN A 66 -12.42 2.21 -12.06
N TYR A 67 -11.16 2.56 -11.77
CA TYR A 67 -10.83 3.46 -10.65
C TYR A 67 -10.92 4.93 -11.05
N SER A 68 -11.14 5.77 -10.04
CA SER A 68 -11.23 7.22 -10.18
C SER A 68 -9.86 7.90 -10.17
N ALA A 69 -9.76 9.04 -10.84
CA ALA A 69 -8.59 9.92 -10.71
C ALA A 69 -8.66 10.82 -9.46
N ALA A 70 -9.78 10.85 -8.74
CA ALA A 70 -9.94 11.57 -7.49
C ALA A 70 -9.82 10.58 -6.31
N VAL A 71 -9.44 11.09 -5.14
CA VAL A 71 -9.46 10.29 -3.90
C VAL A 71 -10.91 9.96 -3.56
N ASP A 72 -11.24 8.68 -3.42
CA ASP A 72 -12.58 8.21 -3.11
C ASP A 72 -12.61 6.94 -2.23
N TRP A 73 -13.64 6.12 -2.38
CA TRP A 73 -13.90 4.95 -1.53
C TRP A 73 -13.06 3.72 -1.93
N ASP A 74 -12.40 3.76 -3.08
CA ASP A 74 -11.44 2.73 -3.51
C ASP A 74 -10.03 2.95 -2.95
N ASP A 75 -9.80 4.07 -2.26
CA ASP A 75 -8.53 4.40 -1.58
C ASP A 75 -8.56 4.04 -0.09
N ALA A 76 -7.36 3.83 0.48
CA ALA A 76 -7.20 3.66 1.91
C ALA A 76 -6.29 4.74 2.49
N GLU A 77 -6.85 5.59 3.36
CA GLU A 77 -6.07 6.55 4.15
C GLU A 77 -5.09 5.84 5.09
N GLU A 78 -3.92 6.45 5.28
CA GLU A 78 -2.90 5.94 6.20
C GLU A 78 -3.37 6.06 7.67
N ILE A 79 -3.13 5.01 8.45
CA ILE A 79 -3.29 5.02 9.90
C ILE A 79 -1.95 5.39 10.52
N ASN A 80 -1.72 6.69 10.65
CA ASN A 80 -0.48 7.31 11.14
C ASN A 80 0.38 6.41 12.04
N ASN A 81 1.44 5.82 11.47
CA ASN A 81 2.42 5.03 12.20
C ASN A 81 3.25 5.92 13.14
N TRP A 82 3.59 5.43 14.33
CA TRP A 82 4.48 6.12 15.27
C TRP A 82 5.95 5.93 14.92
N ASP A 83 6.26 4.87 14.19
CA ASP A 83 7.60 4.57 13.66
C ASP A 83 7.81 5.20 12.28
N GLU A 84 8.92 4.84 11.62
CA GLU A 84 9.22 5.20 10.23
C GLU A 84 8.01 4.96 9.32
N ASN A 85 7.73 5.94 8.46
CA ASN A 85 6.49 5.95 7.71
C ASN A 85 6.70 6.51 6.30
N ILE A 86 6.18 5.81 5.29
CA ILE A 86 6.05 6.29 3.92
C ILE A 86 4.58 6.26 3.52
N VAL A 87 4.10 7.33 2.90
CA VAL A 87 2.70 7.44 2.46
C VAL A 87 2.62 8.08 1.09
N ILE A 88 1.54 7.83 0.36
CA ILE A 88 1.22 8.57 -0.84
C ILE A 88 0.47 9.84 -0.42
N ASN A 89 0.98 11.02 -0.78
CA ASN A 89 0.35 12.30 -0.46
C ASN A 89 -0.33 12.91 -1.69
N ARG A 90 -1.62 12.62 -1.86
CA ARG A 90 -2.43 13.08 -2.98
C ARG A 90 -3.31 14.24 -2.56
N GLY A 91 -3.01 15.45 -3.02
CA GLY A 91 -3.82 16.64 -2.73
C GLY A 91 -3.94 16.97 -1.24
N GLY A 92 -3.02 16.49 -0.40
CA GLY A 92 -3.04 16.66 1.06
C GLY A 92 -3.59 15.44 1.82
N THR A 93 -4.19 14.47 1.15
CA THR A 93 -4.62 13.21 1.75
C THR A 93 -3.46 12.20 1.75
N ARG A 94 -3.21 11.56 2.89
CA ARG A 94 -2.17 10.53 3.06
C ARG A 94 -2.79 9.16 2.89
N LEU A 95 -2.32 8.38 1.93
CA LEU A 95 -2.86 7.09 1.56
C LEU A 95 -1.83 5.97 1.75
N ALA A 96 -2.27 4.85 2.33
CA ALA A 96 -1.56 3.58 2.36
C ALA A 96 -1.76 2.80 1.05
N ILE A 97 -2.97 2.90 0.50
CA ILE A 97 -3.35 2.31 -0.79
C ILE A 97 -4.00 3.39 -1.63
N GLU A 98 -3.53 3.53 -2.87
CA GLU A 98 -4.11 4.41 -3.86
C GLU A 98 -4.61 3.62 -5.07
N SER A 99 -5.83 3.92 -5.50
CA SER A 99 -6.46 3.34 -6.69
C SER A 99 -6.50 4.39 -7.81
N ARG A 100 -6.06 4.02 -9.02
CA ARG A 100 -5.87 4.95 -10.15
C ARG A 100 -6.33 4.37 -11.48
N PRO A 101 -6.70 5.21 -12.47
CA PRO A 101 -6.85 4.77 -13.86
C PRO A 101 -5.52 4.25 -14.42
N LEU A 102 -5.58 3.41 -15.46
CA LEU A 102 -4.37 2.92 -16.15
C LEU A 102 -3.44 4.05 -16.62
N ILE A 103 -2.13 3.80 -16.56
CA ILE A 103 -1.10 4.78 -16.97
C ILE A 103 -1.03 4.83 -18.51
N ILE A 104 -1.47 5.94 -19.11
CA ILE A 104 -1.50 6.10 -20.57
C ILE A 104 -0.26 6.81 -21.15
N GLU A 105 0.48 7.59 -20.36
CA GLU A 105 1.69 8.28 -20.81
C GLU A 105 2.78 8.32 -19.72
N ARG A 106 2.52 9.06 -18.64
CA ARG A 106 3.42 9.26 -17.50
C ARG A 106 2.61 9.45 -16.23
N ASP A 107 3.04 8.83 -15.14
CA ASP A 107 2.44 9.02 -13.81
C ASP A 107 3.50 9.35 -12.76
N THR A 108 3.06 9.84 -11.60
CA THR A 108 3.91 10.17 -10.46
C THR A 108 3.21 9.78 -9.17
N ILE A 109 3.93 9.07 -8.31
CA ILE A 109 3.51 8.71 -6.96
C ILE A 109 4.19 9.69 -5.98
N PRO A 110 3.46 10.66 -5.41
CA PRO A 110 4.01 11.68 -4.53
C PRO A 110 4.22 11.09 -3.13
N LEU A 111 5.40 10.55 -2.87
CA LEU A 111 5.71 10.00 -1.55
C LEU A 111 5.94 11.13 -0.52
N PHE A 112 5.36 10.97 0.65
CA PHE A 112 5.68 11.72 1.86
C PHE A 112 6.29 10.76 2.88
N MET A 113 7.34 11.20 3.56
CA MET A 113 8.06 10.41 4.54
C MET A 113 8.12 11.16 5.87
N ASN A 114 7.84 10.48 6.97
CA ASN A 114 7.93 11.05 8.31
C ASN A 114 8.44 10.04 9.34
N ASN A 115 8.79 10.55 10.53
CA ASN A 115 9.31 9.75 11.65
C ASN A 115 10.59 8.95 11.32
N MET A 116 11.34 9.38 10.30
CA MET A 116 12.57 8.72 9.89
C MET A 116 13.61 8.77 11.02
N ARG A 117 14.21 7.62 11.32
CA ARG A 117 15.37 7.51 12.21
C ARG A 117 16.66 7.62 11.40
N THR A 118 17.80 7.55 12.07
CA THR A 118 19.11 7.55 11.38
C THR A 118 19.50 6.12 11.01
N TYR A 119 19.12 5.72 9.80
CA TYR A 119 19.55 4.48 9.16
C TYR A 119 19.93 4.71 7.70
N ASP A 120 20.65 3.74 7.13
CA ASP A 120 20.77 3.61 5.69
C ASP A 120 19.48 2.94 5.17
N TYR A 121 18.70 3.71 4.44
CA TYR A 121 17.42 3.27 3.89
C TYR A 121 17.54 2.85 2.42
N GLU A 122 16.74 1.86 2.04
CA GLU A 122 16.66 1.32 0.69
C GLU A 122 15.21 1.30 0.22
N PHE A 123 14.94 1.76 -1.00
CA PHE A 123 13.64 1.58 -1.64
C PHE A 123 13.66 0.33 -2.53
N GLU A 124 12.56 -0.41 -2.49
CA GLU A 124 12.25 -1.47 -3.43
C GLU A 124 10.95 -1.14 -4.15
N PHE A 125 10.97 -1.26 -5.48
CA PHE A 125 9.83 -0.94 -6.34
C PHE A 125 9.42 -2.21 -7.09
N THR A 126 8.20 -2.67 -6.86
CA THR A 126 7.68 -3.90 -7.46
C THR A 126 6.44 -3.61 -8.31
N PRO A 127 6.57 -3.53 -9.65
CA PRO A 127 5.43 -3.54 -10.55
C PRO A 127 4.90 -4.98 -10.77
N SER A 128 3.59 -5.18 -10.88
CA SER A 128 2.96 -6.48 -11.17
C SER A 128 1.73 -6.38 -12.04
#